data_AF-A0A9W6KZU8-F1
#
_entry.id   AF-A0A9W6KZU8-F1
#
_cell.length_a   1.000
_cell.length_b   1.000
_cell.length_c   1.000
_cell.angle_alpha   90.00
_cell.angle_beta   90.00
_cell.angle_gamma   90.00
#
_symmetry.space_group_name_H-M   'P 1'
#
loop_
_entity.id
_entity.type
_entity.pdbx_description
1 polymer ?
#
loop_
_entity_poly.entity_id
_entity_poly.type
_entity_poly.pdbx_seq_one_letter_code
_entity_poly.pdbx_strand_id
1 'polypeptide(L)'
;MKVRDAVDASVTTLRPDTPLQAAASILASHGQCAAPVVDDEGRLVGVVGEADLTRGRLPPGSWTIEIDPECVVAAVMTHRPASARPSDDLADVADEMLKKGLPAMPVVDGEDVVGMVTRQDVLRLVTERRPSSEQTLGGMRRDGRP
;
A
#
# COMPACT_ATOMS: atom_id res chain seq x y z
N MET A 1 -5.10 -4.07 16.01
CA MET A 1 -3.92 -3.17 15.86
C MET A 1 -4.39 -2.01 14.98
N LYS A 2 -3.97 -0.77 15.23
CA LYS A 2 -4.45 0.36 14.42
C LYS A 2 -3.59 0.56 13.20
N VAL A 3 -4.17 1.12 12.14
CA VAL A 3 -3.48 1.43 10.88
C VAL A 3 -2.21 2.23 11.13
N ARG A 4 -2.26 3.27 11.98
CA ARG A 4 -1.09 4.09 12.34
C ARG A 4 0.09 3.33 12.96
N ASP A 5 -0.17 2.14 13.52
CA ASP A 5 0.86 1.34 14.20
C ASP A 5 1.67 0.48 13.20
N ALA A 6 1.21 0.37 11.94
CA ALA A 6 1.78 -0.52 10.94
C ALA A 6 2.18 0.17 9.63
N VAL A 7 1.79 1.43 9.44
CA VAL A 7 2.00 2.17 8.20
C VAL A 7 3.38 2.83 8.18
N ASP A 8 4.06 2.70 7.04
CA ASP A 8 5.21 3.53 6.70
C ASP A 8 4.71 4.93 6.29
N ALA A 9 5.09 5.96 7.04
CA ALA A 9 4.66 7.34 6.81
C ALA A 9 5.30 7.98 5.55
N SER A 10 6.26 7.31 4.90
CA SER A 10 6.91 7.83 3.68
C SER A 10 6.06 7.58 2.43
N VAL A 11 4.97 8.34 2.30
CA VAL A 11 4.14 8.30 1.09
C VAL A 11 4.56 9.36 0.08
N THR A 12 4.86 8.93 -1.15
CA THR A 12 5.01 9.85 -2.27
C THR A 12 3.63 10.08 -2.86
N THR A 13 3.20 11.34 -2.93
CA THR A 13 1.96 11.71 -3.62
C THR A 13 2.24 12.21 -5.03
N LEU A 14 1.28 12.04 -5.92
CA LEU A 14 1.32 12.54 -7.30
C LEU A 14 0.19 13.53 -7.55
N ARG A 15 0.32 14.40 -8.55
CA ARG A 15 -0.77 15.27 -9.03
C ARG A 15 -1.48 14.67 -10.25
N PRO A 16 -2.77 14.96 -10.51
CA PRO A 16 -3.52 14.45 -11.65
C PRO A 16 -2.86 14.77 -13.01
N ASP A 17 -2.20 15.92 -13.11
CA ASP A 17 -1.49 16.40 -14.30
C ASP A 17 -0.04 15.87 -14.40
N THR A 18 0.41 15.04 -13.44
CA THR A 18 1.75 14.43 -13.49
C THR A 18 1.86 13.58 -14.76
N PRO A 19 2.90 13.77 -15.60
CA PRO A 19 3.14 12.93 -16.76
C PRO A 19 3.29 11.46 -16.36
N LEU A 20 2.68 10.57 -17.14
CA LEU A 20 2.63 9.14 -16.80
C LEU A 20 4.03 8.52 -16.73
N GLN A 21 4.95 8.97 -17.58
CA GLN A 21 6.35 8.55 -17.56
C GLN A 21 7.06 8.98 -16.27
N ALA A 22 6.80 10.20 -15.80
CA ALA A 22 7.36 10.69 -14.53
C ALA A 22 6.80 9.89 -13.34
N ALA A 23 5.50 9.62 -13.33
CA ALA A 23 4.87 8.76 -12.33
C ALA A 23 5.50 7.35 -12.28
N ALA A 24 5.72 6.73 -13.44
CA ALA A 24 6.39 5.43 -13.55
C ALA A 24 7.81 5.47 -12.98
N SER A 25 8.60 6.49 -13.31
CA SER A 25 9.94 6.67 -12.77
C SER A 25 9.93 6.87 -11.25
N ILE A 26 8.97 7.64 -10.72
CA ILE A 26 8.84 7.88 -9.28
C ILE A 26 8.54 6.58 -8.54
N LEU A 27 7.52 5.82 -8.97
CA LEU A 27 7.14 4.56 -8.34
C LEU A 27 8.29 3.55 -8.35
N ALA A 28 8.95 3.38 -9.51
CA ALA A 28 10.08 2.47 -9.65
C ALA A 28 11.28 2.87 -8.78
N SER A 29 11.58 4.17 -8.67
CA SER A 29 12.74 4.66 -7.91
C SER A 29 12.54 4.56 -6.40
N HIS A 30 11.30 4.68 -5.93
CA HIS A 30 10.97 4.63 -4.50
C HIS A 30 10.52 3.23 -4.05
N GLY A 31 10.47 2.25 -4.96
CA GLY A 31 10.00 0.89 -4.66
C GLY A 31 8.53 0.83 -4.24
N GLN A 32 7.72 1.79 -4.69
CA GLN A 32 6.32 1.92 -4.32
C GLN A 32 5.44 1.29 -5.41
N CYS A 33 4.59 0.32 -5.04
CA CYS A 33 3.68 -0.33 -5.99
C CYS A 33 2.47 0.53 -6.38
N ALA A 34 2.19 1.57 -5.60
CA ALA A 34 1.13 2.55 -5.85
C ALA A 34 1.41 3.86 -5.11
N ALA A 35 0.85 4.95 -5.62
CA ALA A 35 0.87 6.27 -5.02
C ALA A 35 -0.54 6.89 -4.95
N PRO A 36 -0.89 7.58 -3.86
CA PRO A 36 -2.04 8.48 -3.81
C PRO A 36 -1.87 9.63 -4.81
N VAL A 37 -2.99 10.01 -5.42
CA VAL A 37 -3.09 11.20 -6.26
C VAL A 37 -3.87 12.25 -5.51
N VAL A 38 -3.30 13.45 -5.38
CA VAL A 38 -3.86 14.55 -4.59
C VAL A 38 -4.10 15.80 -5.43
N ASP A 39 -5.11 16.59 -5.09
CA ASP A 39 -5.34 17.92 -5.69
C ASP A 39 -4.36 18.98 -5.15
N ASP A 40 -4.56 20.23 -5.56
CA ASP A 40 -3.71 21.37 -5.17
C ASP A 40 -3.84 21.72 -3.69
N GLU A 41 -4.93 21.29 -3.05
CA GLU A 41 -5.14 21.41 -1.61
C GLU A 41 -4.61 20.21 -0.83
N GLY A 42 -4.00 19.22 -1.51
CA GLY A 42 -3.43 18.02 -0.88
C GLY A 42 -4.45 16.91 -0.60
N ARG A 43 -5.70 17.05 -1.09
CA ARG A 43 -6.78 16.11 -0.82
C ARG A 43 -6.74 14.94 -1.78
N LEU A 44 -7.07 13.75 -1.28
CA LEU A 44 -7.09 12.52 -2.08
C LEU A 44 -8.15 12.58 -3.19
N VAL A 45 -7.71 12.54 -4.45
CA VAL A 45 -8.59 12.49 -5.62
C VAL A 45 -8.50 11.17 -6.40
N GLY A 46 -7.42 10.43 -6.21
CA GLY A 46 -7.20 9.15 -6.89
C GLY A 46 -6.11 8.29 -6.27
N VAL A 47 -5.91 7.11 -6.85
CA VAL A 47 -4.73 6.27 -6.62
C VAL A 47 -4.27 5.73 -7.97
N VAL A 48 -2.95 5.64 -8.16
CA VAL A 48 -2.35 5.03 -9.35
C VAL A 48 -1.31 4.00 -8.93
N GLY A 49 -1.36 2.81 -9.54
CA GLY A 49 -0.39 1.74 -9.31
C GLY A 49 0.25 1.22 -10.58
N GLU A 50 1.24 0.33 -10.42
CA GLU A 50 1.98 -0.29 -11.53
C GLU A 50 1.06 -0.91 -12.60
N ALA A 51 -0.05 -1.53 -12.17
CA ALA A 51 -1.03 -2.13 -13.07
C ALA A 51 -1.73 -1.09 -13.96
N ASP A 52 -1.96 0.13 -13.44
CA ASP A 52 -2.58 1.22 -14.19
C ASP A 52 -1.61 1.81 -15.22
N LEU A 53 -0.32 1.89 -14.85
CA LEU A 53 0.75 2.40 -15.73
C LEU A 53 1.04 1.46 -16.92
N THR A 54 0.83 0.16 -16.74
CA THR A 54 1.19 -0.87 -17.73
C THR A 54 0.01 -1.33 -18.60
N ARG A 55 -1.23 -1.13 -18.14
CA ARG A 55 -2.45 -1.60 -18.81
C ARG A 55 -2.53 -1.06 -20.25
N GLY A 56 -2.59 -1.98 -21.21
CA GLY A 56 -2.71 -1.66 -22.64
C GLY A 56 -1.46 -1.03 -23.27
N ARG A 57 -0.34 -1.00 -22.55
CA ARG A 57 0.92 -0.33 -22.96
C ARG A 57 2.10 -1.28 -23.10
N LEU A 58 1.87 -2.58 -22.90
CA LEU A 58 2.82 -3.67 -23.16
C LEU A 58 2.46 -4.35 -24.48
N PRO A 59 3.19 -4.10 -25.57
CA PRO A 59 3.05 -4.85 -26.81
C PRO A 59 3.33 -6.35 -26.58
N PRO A 60 2.65 -7.27 -27.28
CA PRO A 60 2.94 -8.69 -27.20
C PRO A 60 4.41 -8.98 -27.49
N GLY A 61 5.10 -9.67 -26.58
CA GLY A 61 6.52 -10.00 -26.72
C GLY A 61 7.49 -8.85 -26.43
N SER A 62 7.00 -7.70 -25.97
CA SER A 62 7.83 -6.57 -25.53
C SER A 62 8.04 -6.57 -24.02
N TRP A 63 9.22 -6.12 -23.59
CA TRP A 63 9.55 -5.79 -22.19
C TRP A 63 9.54 -4.28 -21.94
N THR A 64 9.23 -3.49 -22.96
CA THR A 64 9.20 -2.03 -22.90
C THR A 64 7.77 -1.55 -23.01
N ILE A 65 7.41 -0.61 -22.13
CA ILE A 65 6.13 0.10 -22.18
C ILE A 65 6.23 1.28 -23.15
N GLU A 66 5.24 1.41 -24.01
CA GLU A 66 5.05 2.61 -24.82
C GLU A 66 4.16 3.57 -24.05
N ILE A 67 4.74 4.67 -23.56
CA ILE A 67 4.02 5.72 -22.86
C ILE A 67 3.91 6.91 -23.81
N ASP A 68 2.69 7.29 -24.15
CA ASP A 68 2.41 8.57 -24.79
C ASP A 68 2.90 9.71 -23.87
N PRO A 69 3.83 10.58 -24.34
CA PRO A 69 4.42 11.63 -23.53
C PRO A 69 3.39 12.68 -23.05
N GLU A 70 2.24 12.80 -23.70
CA GLU A 70 1.16 13.70 -23.29
C GLU A 70 0.19 13.04 -22.30
N CYS A 71 0.30 11.73 -22.07
CA CYS A 71 -0.56 11.01 -21.14
C CYS A 71 -0.21 11.35 -19.69
N VAL A 72 -1.23 11.69 -18.90
CA VAL A 72 -1.11 12.07 -17.49
C VAL A 72 -1.77 11.06 -16.55
N VAL A 73 -1.40 11.11 -15.28
CA VAL A 73 -1.94 10.24 -14.21
C VAL A 73 -3.47 10.24 -14.17
N ALA A 74 -4.12 11.39 -14.35
CA ALA A 74 -5.58 11.51 -14.34
C ALA A 74 -6.28 10.61 -15.37
N ALA A 75 -5.61 10.25 -16.47
CA ALA A 75 -6.19 9.44 -17.53
C ALA A 75 -6.25 7.93 -17.17
N VAL A 76 -5.50 7.49 -16.16
CA VAL A 76 -5.40 6.06 -15.80
C VAL A 76 -5.71 5.78 -14.32
N MET A 77 -5.68 6.80 -13.46
CA MET A 77 -5.87 6.60 -12.02
C MET A 77 -7.26 6.05 -11.69
N THR A 78 -7.34 5.31 -10.59
CA THR A 78 -8.62 4.98 -9.98
C THR A 78 -9.13 6.21 -9.22
N HIS A 79 -10.23 6.78 -9.69
CA HIS A 79 -10.90 7.91 -9.03
C HIS A 79 -11.64 7.46 -7.77
N ARG A 80 -11.69 8.33 -6.75
CA ARG A 80 -12.40 8.08 -5.48
C ARG A 80 -12.09 6.70 -4.87
N PRO A 81 -10.80 6.40 -4.63
CA PRO A 81 -10.41 5.10 -4.10
C PRO A 81 -10.97 4.91 -2.69
N ALA A 82 -11.11 3.64 -2.29
CA ALA A 82 -11.29 3.31 -0.88
C ALA A 82 -10.06 3.80 -0.10
N SER A 83 -10.28 4.31 1.12
CA SER A 83 -9.24 4.83 1.99
C SER A 83 -9.49 4.39 3.43
N ALA A 84 -8.42 4.16 4.17
CA ALA A 84 -8.45 3.90 5.60
C ALA A 84 -8.20 5.19 6.40
N ARG A 85 -8.56 5.19 7.68
CA ARG A 85 -8.17 6.21 8.65
C ARG A 85 -7.10 5.68 9.59
N PRO A 86 -6.26 6.54 10.19
CA PRO A 86 -5.25 6.14 11.17
C PRO A 86 -5.82 5.34 12.36
N SER A 87 -7.08 5.58 12.72
CA SER A 87 -7.80 4.95 13.83
C SER A 87 -8.46 3.61 13.49
N ASP A 88 -8.51 3.23 12.22
CA ASP A 88 -9.19 2.01 11.78
C ASP A 88 -8.44 0.77 12.26
N ASP A 89 -9.16 -0.35 12.42
CA ASP A 89 -8.50 -1.62 12.68
C ASP A 89 -7.88 -2.15 11.40
N LEU A 90 -6.61 -2.50 11.47
CA LEU A 90 -5.85 -2.98 10.33
C LEU A 90 -6.36 -4.33 9.81
N ALA A 91 -7.00 -5.15 10.65
CA ALA A 91 -7.63 -6.39 10.20
C ALA A 91 -8.84 -6.12 9.31
N ASP A 92 -9.65 -5.11 9.64
CA ASP A 92 -10.81 -4.71 8.84
C ASP A 92 -10.36 -4.13 7.49
N VAL A 93 -9.32 -3.28 7.52
CA VAL A 93 -8.69 -2.73 6.30
C VAL A 93 -8.12 -3.85 5.43
N ALA A 94 -7.43 -4.82 6.02
CA ALA A 94 -6.88 -5.97 5.29
C ALA A 94 -7.98 -6.82 4.64
N ASP A 95 -9.07 -7.10 5.36
CA ASP A 95 -10.21 -7.84 4.83
C ASP A 95 -10.87 -7.09 3.67
N GLU A 96 -11.02 -5.77 3.79
CA GLU A 96 -11.51 -4.93 2.69
C GLU A 96 -10.58 -4.96 1.48
N MET A 97 -9.26 -4.83 1.68
CA MET A 97 -8.27 -4.91 0.62
C MET A 97 -8.33 -6.26 -0.11
N LEU A 98 -8.47 -7.36 0.62
CA LEU A 98 -8.58 -8.71 0.04
C LEU A 98 -9.88 -8.88 -0.74
N LYS A 99 -11.02 -8.48 -0.16
CA LYS A 99 -12.34 -8.55 -0.81
C LYS A 99 -12.39 -7.74 -2.11
N LYS A 100 -11.79 -6.55 -2.11
CA LYS A 100 -11.78 -5.64 -3.27
C LYS A 100 -10.58 -5.87 -4.21
N GLY A 101 -9.67 -6.79 -3.87
CA GLY A 101 -8.47 -7.05 -4.66
C GLY A 101 -7.49 -5.88 -4.73
N LEU A 102 -7.50 -4.98 -3.74
CA LEU A 102 -6.67 -3.77 -3.75
C LEU A 102 -5.21 -4.11 -3.41
N PRO A 103 -4.22 -3.60 -4.18
CA PRO A 103 -2.81 -3.80 -3.88
C PRO A 103 -2.31 -2.90 -2.74
N ALA A 104 -2.91 -1.73 -2.60
CA ALA A 104 -2.65 -0.75 -1.56
C ALA A 104 -3.89 0.10 -1.31
N MET A 105 -3.94 0.78 -0.16
CA MET A 105 -5.01 1.66 0.25
C MET A 105 -4.43 2.93 0.90
N PRO A 106 -4.78 4.13 0.42
CA PRO A 106 -4.40 5.39 1.06
C PRO A 106 -4.94 5.49 2.48
N VAL A 107 -4.15 6.09 3.36
CA VAL A 107 -4.56 6.45 4.72
C VAL A 107 -4.78 7.95 4.76
N VAL A 108 -5.99 8.36 5.15
CA VAL A 108 -6.42 9.76 5.17
C VAL A 108 -6.78 10.16 6.60
N ASP A 109 -6.23 11.27 7.07
CA ASP A 109 -6.62 11.91 8.32
C ASP A 109 -7.26 13.26 8.03
N GLY A 110 -8.57 13.38 8.29
CA GLY A 110 -9.35 14.52 7.82
C GLY A 110 -9.36 14.61 6.29
N GLU A 111 -8.70 15.62 5.74
CA GLU A 111 -8.55 15.82 4.29
C GLU A 111 -7.17 15.42 3.76
N ASP A 112 -6.21 15.17 4.65
CA ASP A 112 -4.80 14.98 4.31
C ASP A 112 -4.47 13.50 4.12
N VAL A 113 -3.69 13.19 3.09
CA VAL A 113 -3.11 11.86 2.92
C VAL A 113 -1.88 11.73 3.81
N VAL A 114 -1.95 10.83 4.79
CA VAL A 114 -0.91 10.66 5.82
C VAL A 114 -0.10 9.36 5.66
N GLY A 115 -0.47 8.50 4.71
CA GLY A 115 0.26 7.26 4.46
C GLY A 115 -0.42 6.30 3.48
N MET A 116 0.11 5.08 3.41
CA MET A 116 -0.43 3.98 2.62
C MET A 116 -0.37 2.68 3.42
N VAL A 117 -1.41 1.85 3.28
CA VAL A 117 -1.38 0.44 3.69
C VAL A 117 -1.21 -0.40 2.43
N THR A 118 -0.17 -1.22 2.38
CA THR A 118 0.08 -2.14 1.26
C THR A 118 -0.16 -3.59 1.70
N ARG A 119 -0.27 -4.50 0.74
CA ARG A 119 -0.29 -5.95 1.03
C ARG A 119 0.96 -6.41 1.79
N GLN A 120 2.10 -5.76 1.57
CA GLN A 120 3.33 -6.09 2.28
C GLN A 120 3.22 -5.77 3.77
N ASP A 121 2.57 -4.66 4.12
CA ASP A 121 2.32 -4.28 5.52
C ASP A 121 1.43 -5.32 6.20
N VAL A 122 0.34 -5.73 5.52
CA VAL A 122 -0.55 -6.79 6.01
C VAL A 122 0.21 -8.12 6.20
N LEU A 123 1.09 -8.49 5.27
CA LEU A 123 1.88 -9.73 5.35
C LEU A 123 2.89 -9.70 6.51
N ARG A 124 3.57 -8.57 6.75
CA ARG A 124 4.51 -8.42 7.88
C ARG A 124 3.84 -8.76 9.21
N LEU A 125 2.60 -8.34 9.41
CA LEU A 125 1.83 -8.61 10.64
C LEU A 125 1.56 -10.09 10.88
N VAL A 126 1.34 -10.86 9.82
CA VAL A 126 1.12 -12.31 9.94
C VAL A 126 2.42 -12.99 10.36
N THR A 127 3.57 -12.50 9.91
CA THR A 127 4.88 -13.05 10.26
C THR A 127 5.42 -12.59 11.61
N GLU A 128 5.03 -11.41 12.09
CA GLU A 128 5.45 -10.87 13.39
C GLU A 128 4.63 -11.43 14.56
N ARG A 129 3.54 -12.17 14.28
CA ARG A 129 2.97 -13.11 15.24
C ARG A 129 3.95 -14.27 15.45
N ARG A 130 4.89 -14.10 16.39
CA ARG A 130 5.65 -15.25 16.95
C ARG A 130 4.65 -16.37 17.28
N PRO A 131 4.88 -17.62 16.84
CA PRO A 131 4.07 -18.73 17.30
C PRO A 131 4.15 -18.77 18.83
N SER A 132 3.00 -18.62 19.47
CA SER A 132 2.86 -18.74 20.92
C SER A 132 2.95 -20.22 21.29
N SER A 133 4.16 -20.78 21.24
CA SER A 133 4.39 -22.19 21.61
C SER A 133 5.77 -22.42 22.25
N GLU A 134 6.28 -21.46 23.03
CA GLU A 134 7.50 -21.65 23.85
C GLU A 134 7.31 -21.36 25.35
N GLN A 135 6.07 -21.22 25.84
CA GLN A 135 5.80 -20.99 27.28
C GLN A 135 5.49 -22.24 28.12
N THR A 136 5.80 -23.48 27.67
CA THR A 136 5.50 -24.68 28.50
C THR A 136 6.66 -25.63 28.77
N LEU A 137 7.89 -25.38 28.31
CA LEU A 137 9.03 -26.26 28.63
C LEU A 137 10.02 -25.60 29.60
N GLY A 138 9.52 -25.13 30.74
CA GLY A 138 10.32 -24.58 31.84
C GLY A 138 10.04 -25.20 33.22
N GLY A 139 9.25 -26.27 33.29
CA GLY A 139 8.66 -26.76 34.54
C GLY A 139 8.78 -28.26 34.76
N MET A 140 9.97 -28.86 34.60
CA MET A 140 10.21 -30.19 35.17
C MET A 140 11.38 -30.10 36.15
N ARG A 141 11.04 -29.74 37.38
CA ARG A 141 11.92 -29.86 38.54
C ARG A 141 12.25 -31.35 38.71
N ARG A 142 13.54 -31.68 38.68
CA ARG A 142 14.02 -32.95 39.22
C ARG A 142 13.86 -32.88 40.74
N ASP A 143 12.77 -33.42 41.24
CA ASP A 143 12.69 -33.84 42.63
C ASP A 143 13.55 -35.08 42.80
N GLY A 144 14.74 -34.86 43.37
CA GLY A 144 15.66 -35.89 43.82
C GLY A 144 16.19 -35.49 45.19
N ARG A 145 15.44 -35.89 46.22
CA ARG A 145 15.90 -36.06 47.60
C ARG A 145 15.29 -37.36 48.12
N PRO A 146 15.85 -38.00 49.15
CA PRO A 146 16.84 -37.50 50.11
C PRO A 146 18.29 -37.95 49.87
#